data_AF-I3CYM9-F1
#
_entry.id   AF-I3CYM9-F1
#
_cell.length_a   1.000
_cell.length_b   1.000
_cell.length_c   1.000
_cell.angle_alpha   90.00
_cell.angle_beta   90.00
_cell.angle_gamma   90.00
#
_symmetry.space_group_name_H-M   'P 1'
#
loop_
_entity.id
_entity.type
_entity.pdbx_description
1 polymer ?
#
loop_
_entity_poly.entity_id
_entity_poly.type
_entity_poly.pdbx_seq_one_letter_code
_entity_poly.pdbx_strand_id
1 'polypeptide(L)' 'MHHRHEESTADLKELTTIAPISREAHAAHLKEKVDTRRLIEDIREEARRRREEAF' A
#
# COMPACT_ATOMS: atom_id res chain seq x y z
N MET A 1 -36.05 -16.76 5.10
CA MET A 1 -35.04 -17.45 5.91
C MET A 1 -33.86 -16.51 6.08
N HIS A 2 -33.56 -16.07 7.30
CA HIS A 2 -32.44 -15.17 7.57
C HIS A 2 -31.14 -15.97 7.50
N HIS A 3 -30.32 -15.73 6.47
CA HIS A 3 -28.93 -16.18 6.46
C HIS A 3 -28.20 -15.46 7.61
N ARG A 4 -28.13 -16.12 8.77
CA ARG A 4 -27.14 -15.76 9.79
C ARG A 4 -25.79 -15.93 9.11
N HIS A 5 -25.05 -14.84 8.98
CA HIS A 5 -23.66 -14.90 8.56
C HIS A 5 -22.97 -15.91 9.47
N GLU A 6 -22.43 -16.97 8.90
CA GLU A 6 -21.55 -17.91 9.60
C GLU A 6 -20.33 -17.09 10.00
N GLU A 7 -20.32 -16.62 11.24
CA GLU A 7 -19.16 -15.95 11.82
C GLU A 7 -18.03 -16.98 11.87
N SER A 8 -17.07 -16.82 10.95
CA SER A 8 -15.88 -17.66 10.89
C SER A 8 -15.19 -17.67 12.25
N THR A 9 -15.18 -18.84 12.91
CA THR A 9 -14.47 -19.07 14.17
C THR A 9 -12.97 -19.33 13.97
N ALA A 10 -12.48 -19.22 12.74
CA ALA A 10 -11.07 -19.40 12.42
C ALA A 10 -10.23 -18.35 13.14
N ASP A 11 -9.15 -18.80 13.78
CA ASP A 11 -8.21 -17.90 14.44
C ASP A 11 -7.57 -16.95 13.40
N LEU A 12 -7.14 -15.76 13.82
CA LEU A 12 -6.51 -14.80 12.92
C LEU A 12 -5.30 -15.41 12.20
N LYS A 13 -4.59 -16.35 12.85
CA LYS A 13 -3.49 -17.12 12.26
C LYS A 13 -3.94 -18.05 11.12
N GLU A 14 -5.14 -18.58 11.19
CA GLU A 14 -5.74 -19.44 10.17
C GLU A 14 -6.28 -18.60 9.01
N LEU A 15 -6.86 -17.43 9.31
CA LEU A 15 -7.27 -16.43 8.31
C LEU A 15 -6.09 -15.78 7.62
N THR A 16 -4.95 -15.68 8.30
CA THR A 16 -3.68 -15.22 7.75
C THR A 16 -2.84 -16.41 7.27
N THR A 17 -3.44 -17.25 6.42
CA THR A 17 -2.64 -18.12 5.55
C THR A 17 -1.97 -17.23 4.50
N ILE A 18 -0.95 -16.48 4.91
CA ILE A 18 -0.09 -15.72 4.00
C ILE A 18 0.72 -16.76 3.26
N ALA A 19 0.19 -17.23 2.12
CA ALA A 19 1.01 -17.94 1.17
C ALA A 19 2.26 -17.09 0.91
N PRO A 20 3.48 -17.69 0.90
CA PRO A 20 4.69 -16.91 0.67
C PRO A 20 4.53 -16.13 -0.63
N ILE A 21 4.53 -14.80 -0.56
CA ILE A 21 4.57 -13.96 -1.74
C ILE A 21 5.85 -14.33 -2.51
N SER A 22 5.74 -14.52 -3.83
CA SER A 22 6.92 -14.76 -4.65
C SER A 22 7.87 -13.56 -4.55
N ARG A 23 9.18 -13.81 -4.67
CA ARG A 23 10.18 -12.74 -4.56
C ARG A 23 9.96 -11.66 -5.61
N GLU A 24 9.50 -12.04 -6.79
CA GLU A 24 9.16 -11.15 -7.91
C GLU A 24 7.98 -10.24 -7.56
N ALA A 25 6.90 -10.80 -7.00
CA ALA A 25 5.75 -10.03 -6.58
C ALA A 25 6.09 -9.07 -5.41
N HIS A 26 6.91 -9.52 -4.45
CA HIS A 26 7.42 -8.65 -3.39
C HIS A 26 8.26 -7.49 -3.95
N ALA A 27 9.17 -7.78 -4.87
CA ALA A 27 10.02 -6.77 -5.50
C ALA A 27 9.19 -5.76 -6.31
N ALA A 28 8.16 -6.22 -7.03
CA ALA A 28 7.25 -5.35 -7.77
C ALA A 28 6.48 -4.41 -6.83
N HIS A 29 5.92 -4.92 -5.74
CA HIS A 29 5.23 -4.10 -4.74
C HIS A 29 6.16 -3.09 -4.06
N LEU A 30 7.40 -3.48 -3.75
CA LEU A 30 8.37 -2.55 -3.19
C LEU A 30 8.72 -1.44 -4.19
N LYS A 31 8.92 -1.79 -5.46
CA LYS A 31 9.20 -0.81 -6.51
C LYS A 31 8.06 0.20 -6.64
N GLU A 32 6.81 -0.27 -6.71
CA GLU A 32 5.63 0.59 -6.78
C GLU A 32 5.53 1.57 -5.60
N LYS A 33 5.84 1.12 -4.39
CA LYS A 33 5.88 1.98 -3.19
C LYS A 33 6.97 3.04 -3.27
N VAL A 34 8.14 2.69 -3.79
CA VAL A 34 9.26 3.64 -3.99
C VAL A 34 8.90 4.66 -5.05
N ASP A 35 8.37 4.22 -6.19
CA ASP A 35 7.97 5.10 -7.29
C ASP A 35 6.88 6.09 -6.84
N THR A 36 5.88 5.62 -6.10
CA THR A 36 4.82 6.46 -5.54
C THR A 36 5.38 7.50 -4.57
N ARG A 37 6.30 7.11 -3.68
CA ARG A 37 6.92 8.04 -2.72
C ARG A 37 7.68 9.14 -3.44
N ARG A 38 8.46 8.78 -4.46
CA ARG A 38 9.24 9.73 -5.25
C ARG A 38 8.35 10.75 -5.95
N LEU A 39 7.25 10.31 -6.57
CA LEU A 39 6.28 11.21 -7.19
C LEU A 39 5.72 12.24 -6.18
N ILE A 40 5.40 11.80 -4.96
CA ILE A 40 4.90 12.71 -3.91
C ILE A 40 5.98 13.72 -3.50
N GLU A 41 7.24 13.28 -3.36
CA GLU A 41 8.36 14.15 -3.03
C GLU A 41 8.63 15.17 -4.13
N ASP A 42 8.63 14.76 -5.40
CA ASP A 42 8.80 15.64 -6.56
C ASP A 42 7.70 16.71 -6.61
N ILE A 43 6.43 16.33 -6.40
CA ILE A 43 5.30 17.28 -6.34
C ILE A 43 5.47 18.28 -5.19
N ARG A 44 5.90 17.80 -4.01
CA ARG A 44 6.14 18.68 -2.85
C ARG A 44 7.28 19.65 -3.10
N GLU A 45 8.35 19.19 -3.73
CA GLU A 45 9.49 20.04 -4.05
C GLU A 45 9.09 21.10 -5.09
N GLU A 46 8.35 20.72 -6.14
CA GLU A 46 7.85 21.66 -7.13
C GLU A 46 6.92 22.71 -6.49
N ALA A 47 6.00 22.28 -5.61
CA ALA A 47 5.13 23.20 -4.88
C ALA A 47 5.93 24.17 -3.97
N ARG A 48 7.03 23.70 -3.36
CA ARG A 48 7.93 24.53 -2.56
C ARG A 48 8.67 25.55 -3.44
N ARG A 49 9.24 25.13 -4.57
CA ARG A 49 9.92 26.02 -5.52
C ARG A 49 9.00 27.11 -6.03
N ARG A 50 7.77 26.78 -6.44
CA ARG A 50 6.78 27.77 -6.88
C ARG A 50 6.42 28.80 -5.79
N ARG A 51 6.44 28.39 -4.52
CA ARG A 51 6.27 29.33 -3.40
C ARG A 51 7.49 30.24 -3.26
N GLU A 52 8.69 29.68 -3.31
CA GLU A 52 9.94 30.44 -3.22
C GLU A 52 10.08 31.45 -4.38
N GLU A 53 9.67 31.09 -5.60
CA GLU A 53 9.67 31.98 -6.78
C GLU A 53 8.58 33.07 -6.74
N ALA A 54 7.54 32.90 -5.92
CA ALA A 54 6.44 33.85 -5.79
C ALA A 54 6.71 34.97 -4.76
N PHE A 55 7.83 34.89 -4.03
CA PHE A 55 8.30 35.89 -3.06
C PHE A 55 9.61 36.54 -3.53
#